data_AF-A0A9E5NGP4-F1
#
_entry.id   AF-A0A9E5NGP4-F1
#
_cell.length_a   1.000
_cell.length_b   1.000
_cell.length_c   1.000
_cell.angle_alpha   90.00
_cell.angle_beta   90.00
_cell.angle_gamma   90.00
#
_symmetry.space_group_name_H-M   'P 1'
#
loop_
_entity.id
_entity.type
_entity.pdbx_description
1 polymer ?
#
loop_
_entity_poly.entity_id
_entity_poly.type
_entity_poly.pdbx_seq_one_letter_code
_entity_poly.pdbx_strand_id
1 'polypeptide(L)'
;MTRPHKPTAVQKRADHKEALAPFALCNLWPRSPLNFRLDPGLPPSPKRRYRSQYRYLDSEGLDDPQTFETLSSLDIALRLTDYSNLEPLLAAHIYLPSAKGQTPFHPVSTYLLRTYRRERNLSRHETVRILKSKEGCELRHRLGFEKEFPSESGLR
;
A
#
# COMPACT_ATOMS: atom_id res chain seq x y z
N MET A 1 37.87 -25.81 -13.46
CA MET A 1 37.52 -25.04 -12.24
C MET A 1 36.12 -24.46 -12.42
N THR A 2 35.11 -25.04 -11.78
CA THR A 2 33.72 -24.60 -11.84
C THR A 2 33.55 -23.38 -10.93
N ARG A 3 32.98 -22.27 -11.44
CA ARG A 3 32.71 -21.08 -10.61
C ARG A 3 31.73 -21.46 -9.49
N PRO A 4 31.97 -21.03 -8.24
CA PRO A 4 31.01 -21.28 -7.16
C PRO A 4 29.68 -20.60 -7.49
N HIS A 5 28.60 -21.37 -7.36
CA HIS A 5 27.24 -20.88 -7.60
C HIS A 5 26.92 -19.80 -6.56
N LYS A 6 26.59 -18.58 -7.01
CA LYS A 6 26.19 -17.51 -6.08
C LYS A 6 24.90 -17.91 -5.37
N PRO A 7 24.82 -17.84 -4.04
CA PRO A 7 23.60 -18.19 -3.34
C PRO A 7 22.46 -17.24 -3.73
N THR A 8 21.27 -17.80 -3.90
CA THR A 8 20.04 -17.04 -4.19
C THR A 8 19.64 -16.19 -3.00
N ALA A 9 18.74 -15.22 -3.19
CA ALA A 9 18.23 -14.41 -2.08
C ALA A 9 17.54 -15.27 -1.00
N VAL A 10 16.86 -16.36 -1.40
CA VAL A 10 16.21 -17.29 -0.47
C VAL A 10 17.25 -18.03 0.37
N GLN A 11 18.30 -18.55 -0.27
CA GLN A 11 19.40 -19.25 0.42
C GLN A 11 20.10 -18.31 1.41
N LYS A 12 20.45 -17.09 0.98
CA LYS A 12 21.04 -16.09 1.86
C LYS A 12 20.17 -15.80 3.09
N ARG A 13 18.85 -15.68 2.95
CA ARG A 13 17.96 -15.47 4.10
C ARG A 13 17.92 -16.68 5.02
N ALA A 14 17.90 -17.89 4.47
CA ALA A 14 17.93 -19.13 5.25
C ALA A 14 19.23 -19.30 6.05
N ASP A 15 20.36 -18.85 5.51
CA ASP A 15 21.69 -18.92 6.14
C ASP A 15 21.91 -17.83 7.20
N HIS A 16 21.10 -16.75 7.19
CA HIS A 16 21.24 -15.59 8.08
C HIS A 16 20.01 -15.34 8.96
N LYS A 17 19.43 -16.39 9.55
CA LYS A 17 18.21 -16.30 10.38
C LYS A 17 18.33 -15.33 11.56
N GLU A 18 19.47 -15.33 12.25
CA GLU A 18 19.70 -14.45 13.40
C GLU A 18 19.66 -12.96 13.01
N ALA A 19 20.27 -12.61 11.88
CA ALA A 19 20.24 -11.25 11.36
C ALA A 19 18.82 -10.81 10.92
N LEU A 20 17.97 -11.78 10.57
CA LEU A 20 16.57 -11.53 10.17
C LEU A 20 15.59 -11.58 11.34
N ALA A 21 16.00 -12.03 12.52
CA ALA A 21 15.12 -12.14 13.69
C ALA A 21 14.39 -10.83 14.04
N PRO A 22 15.03 -9.63 13.97
CA PRO A 22 14.33 -8.37 14.19
C PRO A 22 13.22 -8.07 13.17
N PHE A 23 13.27 -8.69 11.99
CA PHE A 23 12.30 -8.54 10.90
C PHE A 23 11.24 -9.64 10.88
N ALA A 24 11.25 -10.57 11.85
CA ALA A 24 10.15 -11.51 12.02
C ALA A 24 8.87 -10.72 12.34
N LEU A 25 7.74 -11.14 11.78
CA LEU A 25 6.49 -10.40 11.89
C LEU A 25 6.08 -10.16 13.35
N CYS A 26 6.25 -11.16 14.22
CA CYS A 26 5.98 -11.05 15.67
C CYS A 26 6.78 -9.95 16.38
N ASN A 27 7.93 -9.55 15.84
CA ASN A 27 8.76 -8.48 16.36
C ASN A 27 8.46 -7.12 15.70
N LEU A 28 7.82 -7.13 14.53
CA LEU A 28 7.49 -5.93 13.75
C LEU A 28 6.10 -5.40 14.08
N TRP A 29 5.08 -6.25 14.14
CA TRP A 29 3.69 -5.79 14.34
C TRP A 29 3.47 -5.06 15.68
N PRO A 30 4.11 -5.39 16.81
CA PRO A 30 3.95 -4.60 18.05
C PRO A 30 4.49 -3.16 17.93
N ARG A 31 5.23 -2.87 16.85
CA ARG A 31 5.80 -1.55 16.55
C ARG A 31 4.99 -0.82 15.47
N SER A 32 3.84 -1.36 15.05
CA SER A 32 2.98 -0.74 14.05
C SER A 32 2.30 0.53 14.59
N PRO A 33 2.00 1.51 13.71
CA PRO A 33 2.39 1.53 12.31
C PRO A 33 3.88 1.86 12.13
N LEU A 34 4.53 1.13 11.23
CA LEU A 34 5.79 1.59 10.65
C LEU A 34 5.51 2.82 9.79
N ASN A 35 6.32 3.85 9.91
CA ASN A 35 6.11 5.12 9.20
C ASN A 35 7.22 5.37 8.19
N PHE A 36 6.86 5.82 7.00
CA PHE A 36 7.83 6.41 6.08
C PHE A 36 8.37 7.71 6.67
N ARG A 37 9.65 8.01 6.40
CA ARG A 37 10.21 9.31 6.74
C ARG A 37 9.58 10.38 5.87
N LEU A 38 9.10 11.44 6.50
CA LEU A 38 8.62 12.64 5.82
C LEU A 38 9.84 13.52 5.46
N ASP A 39 9.97 13.88 4.20
CA ASP A 39 10.99 14.84 3.77
C ASP A 39 10.50 16.27 4.08
N PRO A 40 11.19 17.03 4.96
CA PRO A 40 10.78 18.37 5.34
C PRO A 40 10.90 19.39 4.19
N GLY A 41 11.63 19.07 3.11
CA GLY A 41 11.76 19.92 1.94
C GLY A 41 10.59 19.83 0.95
N LEU A 42 9.69 18.86 1.11
CA LEU A 42 8.56 18.71 0.20
C LEU A 42 7.43 19.69 0.52
N PRO A 43 6.82 20.32 -0.50
CA PRO A 43 5.64 21.14 -0.27
C PRO A 43 4.47 20.27 0.23
N PRO A 44 3.54 20.85 1.01
CA PRO A 44 2.32 20.14 1.35
C PRO A 44 1.52 19.83 0.08
N SER A 45 0.62 18.85 0.22
CA SER A 45 -0.29 18.44 -0.83
C SER A 45 -1.09 19.64 -1.38
N PRO A 46 -1.19 19.83 -2.70
CA PRO A 46 -1.71 21.06 -3.31
C PRO A 46 -3.24 21.19 -3.17
N LYS A 47 -3.95 20.13 -2.80
CA LYS A 47 -5.41 20.13 -2.64
C LYS A 47 -5.77 19.90 -1.18
N ARG A 48 -6.73 20.69 -0.68
CA ARG A 48 -7.26 20.54 0.69
C ARG A 48 -8.33 19.46 0.82
N ARG A 49 -8.87 18.97 -0.30
CA ARG A 49 -9.98 18.00 -0.34
C ARG A 49 -9.74 16.99 -1.46
N TYR A 50 -10.11 15.75 -1.17
CA TYR A 50 -10.02 14.60 -2.06
C TYR A 50 -11.33 13.80 -2.02
N ARG A 51 -11.60 13.03 -3.08
CA ARG A 51 -12.77 12.13 -3.19
C ARG A 51 -12.62 10.81 -2.42
N SER A 52 -11.38 10.48 -2.05
CA SER A 52 -11.02 9.43 -1.10
C SER A 52 -10.17 10.04 0.00
N GLN A 53 -9.99 9.33 1.11
CA GLN A 53 -9.12 9.78 2.20
C GLN A 53 -8.43 8.57 2.83
N TYR A 54 -7.20 8.30 2.40
CA TYR A 54 -6.41 7.26 3.04
C TYR A 54 -6.15 7.62 4.51
N ARG A 55 -6.29 6.63 5.37
CA ARG A 55 -5.87 6.66 6.78
C ARG A 55 -5.37 5.27 7.14
N TYR A 56 -4.31 5.19 7.92
CA TYR A 56 -3.97 3.94 8.59
C TYR A 56 -5.12 3.53 9.51
N LEU A 57 -5.46 2.24 9.51
CA LEU A 57 -6.53 1.70 10.35
C LEU A 57 -5.93 1.02 11.58
N ASP A 58 -5.40 -0.18 11.40
CA ASP A 58 -4.91 -1.03 12.48
C ASP A 58 -4.01 -2.16 11.94
N SER A 59 -3.46 -2.94 12.86
CA SER A 59 -2.68 -4.15 12.59
C SER A 59 -3.50 -5.44 12.74
N GLU A 60 -4.83 -5.37 12.68
CA GLU A 60 -5.74 -6.49 13.00
C GLU A 60 -5.48 -7.71 12.10
N GLY A 61 -5.40 -8.89 12.71
CA GLY A 61 -5.21 -10.16 11.99
C GLY A 61 -3.76 -10.51 11.67
N LEU A 62 -2.79 -9.71 12.11
CA LEU A 62 -1.36 -10.06 12.00
C LEU A 62 -0.88 -11.04 13.08
N ASP A 63 -1.60 -11.13 14.20
CA ASP A 63 -1.30 -11.99 15.35
C ASP A 63 -2.09 -13.30 15.34
N ASP A 64 -3.22 -13.36 14.63
CA ASP A 64 -3.99 -14.58 14.38
C ASP A 64 -3.42 -15.37 13.19
N PRO A 65 -2.89 -16.60 13.39
CA PRO A 65 -2.36 -17.41 12.31
C PRO A 65 -3.38 -17.72 11.20
N GLN A 66 -4.66 -17.92 11.54
CA GLN A 66 -5.67 -18.27 10.55
C GLN A 66 -5.98 -17.09 9.62
N THR A 67 -6.19 -15.91 10.20
CA THR A 67 -6.36 -14.69 9.40
C THR A 67 -5.10 -14.41 8.60
N PHE A 68 -3.92 -14.49 9.22
CA PHE A 68 -2.63 -14.18 8.60
C PHE A 68 -2.36 -14.99 7.33
N GLU A 69 -2.66 -16.30 7.33
CA GLU A 69 -2.48 -17.16 6.15
C GLU A 69 -3.34 -16.76 4.94
N THR A 70 -4.43 -16.02 5.16
CA THR A 70 -5.30 -15.54 4.08
C THR A 70 -4.90 -14.18 3.52
N LEU A 71 -4.01 -13.44 4.19
CA LEU A 71 -3.62 -12.09 3.82
C LEU A 71 -2.68 -12.10 2.62
N SER A 72 -2.93 -11.23 1.64
CA SER A 72 -1.95 -10.96 0.57
C SER A 72 -0.76 -10.15 1.09
N SER A 73 0.30 -10.02 0.27
CA SER A 73 1.47 -9.24 0.67
C SER A 73 1.11 -7.77 0.89
N LEU A 74 0.22 -7.21 0.07
CA LEU A 74 -0.31 -5.87 0.30
C LEU A 74 -1.15 -5.77 1.57
N ASP A 75 -1.97 -6.77 1.89
CA ASP A 75 -2.81 -6.73 3.10
C ASP A 75 -1.95 -6.69 4.37
N ILE A 76 -0.87 -7.48 4.40
CA ILE A 76 0.13 -7.45 5.46
C ILE A 76 0.79 -6.08 5.51
N ALA A 77 1.20 -5.53 4.36
CA ALA A 77 1.87 -4.23 4.29
C ALA A 77 0.98 -3.07 4.76
N LEU A 78 -0.32 -3.09 4.45
CA LEU A 78 -1.31 -2.09 4.87
C LEU A 78 -1.59 -2.14 6.38
N ARG A 79 -1.47 -3.32 7.00
CA ARG A 79 -1.62 -3.52 8.45
C ARG A 79 -0.37 -3.13 9.23
N LEU A 80 0.79 -3.29 8.61
CA LEU A 80 2.07 -3.01 9.26
C LEU A 80 2.53 -1.55 9.13
N THR A 81 2.18 -0.87 8.03
CA THR A 81 2.77 0.43 7.64
C THR A 81 1.71 1.49 7.42
N ASP A 82 1.93 2.68 7.99
CA ASP A 82 1.18 3.89 7.64
C ASP A 82 1.85 4.60 6.46
N TYR A 83 1.10 4.73 5.37
CA TYR A 83 1.54 5.34 4.12
C TYR A 83 1.26 6.85 4.04
N SER A 84 0.69 7.46 5.10
CA SER A 84 0.29 8.87 5.09
C SER A 84 1.46 9.80 4.77
N ASN A 85 2.66 9.50 5.26
CA ASN A 85 3.87 10.30 5.00
C ASN A 85 4.36 10.25 3.54
N LEU A 86 3.78 9.39 2.69
CA LEU A 86 4.03 9.44 1.25
C LEU A 86 3.20 10.50 0.53
N GLU A 87 2.15 11.06 1.16
CA GLU A 87 1.25 12.01 0.51
C GLU A 87 2.00 13.19 -0.14
N PRO A 88 2.92 13.91 0.54
CA PRO A 88 3.60 15.06 -0.06
C PRO A 88 4.49 14.66 -1.24
N LEU A 89 5.20 13.54 -1.14
CA LEU A 89 6.05 13.02 -2.21
C LEU A 89 5.23 12.67 -3.45
N LEU A 90 4.15 11.91 -3.25
CA LEU A 90 3.27 11.49 -4.33
C LEU A 90 2.60 12.70 -4.98
N ALA A 91 2.10 13.64 -4.17
CA ALA A 91 1.44 14.84 -4.64
C ALA A 91 2.38 15.78 -5.41
N ALA A 92 3.64 15.90 -5.00
CA ALA A 92 4.63 16.78 -5.63
C ALA A 92 5.18 16.22 -6.95
N HIS A 93 5.35 14.90 -7.06
CA HIS A 93 6.13 14.30 -8.15
C HIS A 93 5.36 13.36 -9.07
N ILE A 94 4.25 12.78 -8.63
CA ILE A 94 3.56 11.72 -9.38
C ILE A 94 2.20 12.17 -9.90
N TYR A 95 1.44 12.93 -9.11
CA TYR A 95 0.08 13.29 -9.49
C TYR A 95 0.04 14.60 -10.29
N LEU A 96 -0.56 14.52 -11.47
CA LEU A 96 -0.81 15.70 -12.29
C LEU A 96 -1.82 16.63 -11.61
N PRO A 97 -1.62 17.96 -11.68
CA PRO A 97 -2.61 18.91 -11.22
C PRO A 97 -3.94 18.65 -11.91
N SER A 98 -4.99 18.36 -11.13
CA SER A 98 -6.34 18.28 -11.69
C SER A 98 -6.78 19.66 -12.19
N ALA A 99 -7.50 19.68 -13.31
CA ALA A 99 -8.10 20.89 -13.86
C ALA A 99 -8.85 21.68 -12.77
N LYS A 100 -8.86 23.01 -12.91
CA LYS A 100 -9.50 23.91 -11.94
C LYS A 100 -10.96 23.47 -11.70
N GLY A 101 -11.34 23.29 -10.43
CA GLY A 101 -12.68 22.84 -10.04
C GLY A 101 -12.86 21.33 -9.87
N GLN A 102 -11.89 20.50 -10.29
CA GLN A 102 -11.94 19.05 -10.04
C GLN A 102 -11.32 18.68 -8.70
N THR A 103 -11.99 17.76 -7.98
CA THR A 103 -11.51 17.15 -6.74
C THR A 103 -10.91 15.79 -7.09
N PRO A 104 -9.57 15.59 -7.02
CA PRO A 104 -8.97 14.30 -7.31
C PRO A 104 -9.22 13.26 -6.21
N PHE A 105 -8.86 12.01 -6.49
CA PHE A 105 -8.67 11.00 -5.45
C PHE A 105 -7.36 11.26 -4.69
N HIS A 106 -7.31 10.80 -3.43
CA HIS A 106 -6.15 10.97 -2.58
C HIS A 106 -4.94 10.25 -3.18
N PRO A 107 -3.76 10.89 -3.24
CA PRO A 107 -2.60 10.33 -3.92
C PRO A 107 -2.14 9.01 -3.32
N VAL A 108 -2.22 8.86 -1.99
CA VAL A 108 -1.89 7.59 -1.30
C VAL A 108 -2.92 6.49 -1.63
N SER A 109 -4.23 6.79 -1.61
CA SER A 109 -5.28 5.83 -1.99
C SER A 109 -5.05 5.29 -3.39
N THR A 110 -4.78 6.18 -4.35
CA THR A 110 -4.57 5.79 -5.75
C THR A 110 -3.24 5.05 -5.95
N TYR A 111 -2.19 5.39 -5.20
CA TYR A 111 -0.91 4.68 -5.23
C TYR A 111 -1.09 3.23 -4.74
N LEU A 112 -1.72 3.04 -3.59
CA LEU A 112 -1.95 1.72 -3.01
C LEU A 112 -2.90 0.88 -3.88
N LEU A 113 -3.92 1.49 -4.49
CA LEU A 113 -4.77 0.81 -5.46
C LEU A 113 -4.00 0.34 -6.71
N ARG A 114 -3.03 1.13 -7.17
CA ARG A 114 -2.14 0.73 -8.26
C ARG A 114 -1.23 -0.42 -7.84
N THR A 115 -0.75 -0.44 -6.60
CA THR A 115 0.00 -1.57 -6.03
C THR A 115 -0.85 -2.83 -5.97
N TYR A 116 -2.09 -2.75 -5.45
CA TYR A 116 -3.06 -3.86 -5.44
C TYR A 116 -3.26 -4.44 -6.83
N ARG A 117 -3.50 -3.58 -7.82
CA ARG A 117 -3.68 -3.99 -9.21
C ARG A 117 -2.46 -4.73 -9.75
N ARG A 118 -1.25 -4.24 -9.48
CA ARG A 118 0.00 -4.83 -9.97
C ARG A 118 0.30 -6.17 -9.30
N GLU A 119 0.12 -6.27 -7.98
CA GLU A 119 0.36 -7.51 -7.23
C GLU A 119 -0.53 -8.65 -7.74
N ARG A 120 -1.78 -8.34 -8.08
CA ARG A 120 -2.75 -9.33 -8.57
C ARG A 120 -2.81 -9.44 -10.09
N ASN A 121 -1.92 -8.76 -10.81
CA ASN A 121 -1.88 -8.71 -12.28
C ASN A 121 -3.26 -8.40 -12.93
N LEU A 122 -4.01 -7.46 -12.34
CA LEU A 122 -5.35 -7.11 -12.78
C LEU A 122 -5.34 -6.03 -13.86
N SER A 123 -6.28 -6.10 -14.80
CA SER A 123 -6.62 -4.97 -15.65
C SER A 123 -7.26 -3.83 -14.84
N ARG A 124 -7.32 -2.64 -15.44
CA ARG A 124 -8.02 -1.48 -14.83
C ARG A 124 -9.51 -1.78 -14.65
N HIS A 125 -10.14 -2.40 -15.64
CA HIS A 125 -11.54 -2.80 -15.58
C HIS A 125 -11.82 -3.77 -14.42
N GLU A 126 -11.01 -4.82 -14.27
CA GLU A 126 -11.15 -5.76 -13.16
C GLU A 126 -10.97 -5.09 -11.79
N THR A 127 -10.01 -4.17 -11.69
CA THR A 127 -9.77 -3.39 -10.47
C THR A 127 -11.01 -2.57 -10.07
N VAL A 128 -11.63 -1.87 -11.04
CA VAL A 128 -12.86 -1.09 -10.78
C VAL A 128 -14.03 -2.01 -10.43
N ARG A 129 -14.13 -3.18 -11.08
CA ARG A 129 -15.16 -4.19 -10.77
C ARG A 129 -15.04 -4.67 -9.33
N ILE A 130 -13.83 -5.01 -8.87
CA ILE A 130 -13.58 -5.43 -7.47
C ILE A 130 -13.91 -4.29 -6.51
N LEU A 131 -13.44 -3.06 -6.79
CA LEU A 131 -13.78 -1.91 -5.94
C LEU A 131 -15.27 -1.68 -5.78
N LYS A 132 -16.09 -2.06 -6.77
CA LYS A 132 -17.56 -1.94 -6.70
C LYS A 132 -18.25 -3.17 -6.11
N SER A 133 -17.55 -4.29 -5.96
CA SER A 133 -18.13 -5.54 -5.46
C SER A 133 -18.14 -5.59 -3.93
N LYS A 134 -18.82 -6.60 -3.39
CA LYS A 134 -18.78 -6.90 -1.95
C LYS A 134 -17.38 -7.32 -1.49
N GLU A 135 -16.65 -8.06 -2.34
CA GLU A 135 -15.27 -8.51 -2.06
C GLU A 135 -14.30 -7.34 -1.88
N GLY A 136 -14.51 -6.23 -2.59
CA GLY A 136 -13.68 -5.03 -2.44
C GLY A 136 -13.98 -4.19 -1.21
N CYS A 137 -14.87 -4.61 -0.30
CA CYS A 137 -15.26 -3.80 0.86
C CYS A 137 -14.06 -3.47 1.77
N GLU A 138 -13.27 -4.47 2.13
CA GLU A 138 -12.09 -4.29 2.97
C GLU A 138 -11.04 -3.41 2.25
N LEU A 139 -10.82 -3.67 0.96
CA LEU A 139 -9.91 -2.85 0.14
C LEU A 139 -10.35 -1.39 0.12
N ARG A 140 -11.64 -1.11 -0.07
CA ARG A 140 -12.18 0.25 -0.06
C ARG A 140 -11.96 0.91 1.29
N HIS A 141 -12.22 0.19 2.38
CA HIS A 141 -12.07 0.71 3.72
C HIS A 141 -10.61 1.08 4.02
N ARG A 142 -9.68 0.14 3.80
CA ARG A 142 -8.24 0.34 4.03
C ARG A 142 -7.63 1.41 3.14
N LEU A 143 -8.17 1.62 1.93
CA LEU A 143 -7.67 2.63 1.00
C LEU A 143 -8.43 3.97 1.08
N GLY A 144 -9.48 4.08 1.89
CA GLY A 144 -10.24 5.31 2.07
C GLY A 144 -11.21 5.66 0.95
N PHE A 145 -11.69 4.67 0.18
CA PHE A 145 -12.71 4.83 -0.85
C PHE A 145 -14.10 4.60 -0.25
N GLU A 146 -14.69 5.61 0.38
CA GLU A 146 -15.98 5.45 1.08
C GLU A 146 -17.21 5.62 0.17
N LYS A 147 -17.25 6.72 -0.60
CA LYS A 147 -18.45 7.14 -1.35
C LYS A 147 -18.26 7.14 -2.85
N GLU A 148 -17.03 7.42 -3.29
CA GLU A 148 -16.71 7.61 -4.70
C GLU A 148 -15.54 6.70 -5.10
N PHE A 149 -15.60 6.16 -6.31
CA PHE A 149 -14.60 5.23 -6.83
C PHE A 149 -14.00 5.75 -8.14
N PRO A 150 -12.71 5.49 -8.39
CA PRO A 150 -12.10 5.84 -9.66
C PRO A 150 -12.77 5.13 -10.83
N SER A 151 -12.91 5.84 -11.95
CA SER A 151 -13.23 5.23 -13.24
C SER A 151 -12.00 4.52 -13.80
N GLU A 152 -12.19 3.71 -14.84
CA GLU A 152 -11.09 3.07 -15.55
C GLU A 152 -10.08 4.08 -16.10
N SER A 153 -10.58 5.20 -16.66
CA SER A 153 -9.76 6.32 -17.13
C SER A 153 -8.97 6.99 -16.00
N GLY A 154 -9.51 7.03 -14.79
CA GLY A 154 -8.84 7.57 -13.60
C GLY A 154 -7.73 6.67 -13.04
N LEU A 155 -7.60 5.43 -13.52
CA LEU A 155 -6.54 4.49 -13.15
C LEU A 155 -5.39 4.43 -14.19
N ARG A 156 -5.38 5.37 -15.14
CA ARG A 156 -4.42 5.38 -16.25
C ARG A 156 -2.98 5.50 -15.79
#